data_AF-A0A2K6KR52-F1
#
_entry.id   AF-A0A2K6KR52-F1
#
_cell.length_a   1.000
_cell.length_b   1.000
_cell.length_c   1.000
_cell.angle_alpha   90.00
_cell.angle_beta   90.00
_cell.angle_gamma   90.00
#
_symmetry.space_group_name_H-M   'P 1'
#
loop_
_entity.id
_entity.type
_entity.pdbx_description
1 polymer ?
#
loop_
_entity_poly.entity_id
_entity_poly.type
_entity_poly.pdbx_seq_one_letter_code
_entity_poly.pdbx_strand_id
1 'polypeptide(L)'
;VFIFPPSDEQVKYGTVSVVCLLNNFYPREASVKWKVDDVVQTGNSQESVTEQDKDNTYSLSSTLTLSSTEYQQHKVYACEVTHQGLSSPLTKSFNKGDC
;
A
#
# COMPACT_ATOMS: atom_id res chain seq x y z
N VAL A 1 3.77 7.93 5.40
CA VAL A 1 3.37 6.72 4.63
C VAL A 1 3.63 5.51 5.48
N PHE A 2 2.61 4.69 5.67
CA PHE A 2 2.64 3.45 6.44
C PHE A 2 2.24 2.29 5.54
N ILE A 3 2.81 1.12 5.78
CA ILE A 3 2.43 -0.13 5.12
C ILE A 3 2.05 -1.14 6.20
N PHE A 4 0.92 -1.81 6.02
CA PHE A 4 0.37 -2.76 6.97
C PHE A 4 0.33 -4.15 6.33
N PRO A 5 1.04 -5.14 6.90
CA PRO A 5 0.94 -6.52 6.47
C PRO A 5 -0.47 -7.09 6.76
N PRO A 6 -0.88 -8.17 6.07
CA PRO A 6 -2.13 -8.85 6.37
C PRO A 6 -2.07 -9.50 7.75
N SER A 7 -3.23 -9.73 8.37
CA SER A 7 -3.30 -10.48 9.62
C SER A 7 -3.05 -11.99 9.40
N ASP A 8 -2.54 -12.68 10.42
CA ASP A 8 -2.33 -14.14 10.37
C ASP A 8 -3.60 -14.93 10.06
N GLU A 9 -4.76 -14.40 10.45
CA GLU A 9 -6.07 -14.98 10.12
C GLU A 9 -6.37 -14.87 8.63
N GLN A 10 -6.20 -13.69 8.02
CA GLN A 10 -6.43 -13.50 6.58
C GLN A 10 -5.61 -14.47 5.73
N VAL A 11 -4.36 -14.70 6.13
CA VAL A 11 -3.46 -15.63 5.43
C VAL A 11 -4.04 -17.05 5.39
N LYS A 12 -4.83 -17.46 6.40
CA LYS A 12 -5.46 -18.78 6.47
C LYS A 12 -6.74 -18.89 5.63
N TYR A 13 -7.48 -17.80 5.45
CA TYR A 13 -8.80 -17.79 4.80
C TYR A 13 -8.77 -17.61 3.27
N GLY A 14 -7.59 -17.53 2.66
CA GLY A 14 -7.41 -17.68 1.21
C GLY A 14 -7.27 -16.37 0.41
N THR A 15 -7.65 -15.23 0.99
CA THR A 15 -7.44 -13.90 0.40
C THR A 15 -6.78 -12.99 1.44
N VAL A 16 -5.74 -12.29 1.03
CA VAL A 16 -5.01 -11.35 1.88
C VAL A 16 -5.13 -9.93 1.35
N SER A 17 -5.01 -8.96 2.25
CA SER A 17 -5.00 -7.54 1.92
C SER A 17 -3.80 -6.88 2.54
N VAL A 18 -2.98 -6.23 1.72
CA VAL A 18 -1.88 -5.37 2.16
C VAL A 18 -2.32 -3.93 2.01
N VAL A 19 -2.17 -3.12 3.05
CA VAL A 19 -2.67 -1.73 3.04
C VAL A 19 -1.51 -0.75 3.09
N CYS A 20 -1.51 0.24 2.20
CA CYS A 20 -0.61 1.38 2.25
C CYS A 20 -1.41 2.65 2.57
N LEU A 21 -1.02 3.37 3.61
CA LEU A 21 -1.69 4.58 4.08
C LEU A 21 -0.78 5.79 3.92
N LEU A 22 -1.25 6.75 3.14
CA LEU A 22 -0.72 8.10 3.03
C LEU A 22 -1.60 8.99 3.90
N ASN A 23 -1.01 9.66 4.87
CA ASN A 23 -1.74 10.48 5.81
C ASN A 23 -1.31 11.94 5.69
N ASN A 24 -2.28 12.84 5.75
CA ASN A 24 -2.11 14.30 5.82
C ASN A 24 -1.21 14.89 4.73
N PHE A 25 -1.58 14.72 3.47
CA PHE A 25 -0.86 15.28 2.31
C PHE A 25 -1.67 16.34 1.56
N TYR A 26 -0.98 17.23 0.84
CA TYR A 26 -1.58 18.27 -0.01
C TYR A 26 -0.61 18.64 -1.15
N PRO A 27 -1.06 18.81 -2.41
CA PRO A 27 -2.44 18.78 -2.90
C PRO A 27 -2.99 17.34 -3.04
N ARG A 28 -4.25 17.19 -3.50
CA ARG A 28 -5.01 15.92 -3.52
C ARG A 28 -4.37 14.84 -4.42
N GLU A 29 -3.61 15.23 -5.43
CA GLU A 29 -3.06 14.35 -6.44
C GLU A 29 -1.86 13.55 -5.89
N ALA A 30 -2.14 12.31 -5.48
CA ALA A 30 -1.13 11.30 -5.16
C ALA A 30 -1.41 10.02 -5.95
N SER A 31 -0.38 9.20 -6.16
CA SER A 31 -0.49 7.88 -6.79
C SER A 31 0.30 6.85 -6.00
N VAL A 32 -0.26 5.63 -5.88
CA VAL A 32 0.42 4.50 -5.26
C VAL A 32 0.67 3.43 -6.31
N LYS A 33 1.90 2.91 -6.31
CA LYS A 33 2.29 1.75 -7.11
C LYS A 33 2.76 0.63 -6.20
N TRP A 34 2.20 -0.54 -6.38
CA TRP A 34 2.60 -1.73 -5.64
C TRP A 34 3.72 -2.48 -6.35
N LYS A 35 4.70 -2.96 -5.56
CA LYS A 35 5.77 -3.85 -6.00
C LYS A 35 5.81 -5.06 -5.08
N VAL A 36 5.85 -6.25 -5.67
CA VAL A 36 6.02 -7.53 -4.97
C VAL A 36 7.30 -8.16 -5.49
N ASP A 37 8.29 -8.35 -4.61
CA ASP A 37 9.66 -8.75 -5.00
C ASP A 37 10.20 -7.93 -6.19
N ASP A 38 10.08 -6.60 -6.10
CA ASP A 38 10.45 -5.61 -7.13
C ASP A 38 9.63 -5.64 -8.44
N VAL A 39 8.66 -6.54 -8.57
CA VAL A 39 7.76 -6.62 -9.72
C VAL A 39 6.52 -5.76 -9.51
N VAL A 40 6.28 -4.83 -10.44
CA VAL A 40 5.13 -3.93 -10.42
C VAL A 40 3.82 -4.71 -10.58
N GLN A 41 2.87 -4.42 -9.70
CA GLN A 41 1.54 -5.01 -9.70
C GLN A 41 0.54 -4.12 -10.43
N THR A 42 -0.39 -4.73 -11.18
CA THR A 42 -1.41 -4.01 -11.95
C THR A 42 -2.77 -4.72 -11.86
N GLY A 43 -3.83 -3.96 -11.59
CA GLY A 43 -5.21 -4.45 -11.61
C GLY A 43 -5.70 -5.18 -10.34
N ASN A 44 -4.82 -5.38 -9.37
CA ASN A 44 -5.10 -6.04 -8.08
C ASN A 44 -5.08 -5.07 -6.88
N SER A 45 -5.00 -3.76 -7.12
CA SER A 45 -5.04 -2.73 -6.08
C SER A 45 -6.21 -1.77 -6.24
N GLN A 46 -6.78 -1.33 -5.12
CA GLN A 46 -7.83 -0.32 -5.08
C GLN A 46 -7.38 0.85 -4.21
N GLU A 47 -7.57 2.07 -4.70
CA GLU A 47 -7.26 3.31 -3.96
C GLU A 47 -8.54 3.98 -3.49
N SER A 48 -8.47 4.62 -2.32
CA SER A 48 -9.54 5.43 -1.74
C SER A 48 -8.92 6.68 -1.12
N VAL A 49 -9.34 7.83 -1.61
CA VAL A 49 -8.90 9.14 -1.12
C VAL A 49 -10.03 9.76 -0.31
N THR A 50 -9.70 10.30 0.85
CA THR A 50 -10.67 11.03 1.67
C THR A 50 -11.05 12.35 1.02
N GLU A 51 -12.17 12.92 1.46
CA GLU A 51 -12.39 14.36 1.32
C GLU A 51 -11.35 15.13 2.15
N GLN A 52 -11.25 16.43 1.89
CA GLN A 52 -10.34 17.30 2.62
C GLN A 52 -10.73 17.35 4.11
N ASP A 53 -9.78 17.05 5.00
CA ASP A 53 -9.99 17.13 6.44
C ASP A 53 -9.91 18.60 6.93
N LYS A 54 -10.26 18.85 8.19
CA LYS A 54 -10.27 20.16 8.85
C LYS A 54 -8.90 20.82 8.88
N ASP A 55 -7.82 20.05 8.79
CA ASP A 55 -6.45 20.55 8.71
C ASP A 55 -6.03 20.94 7.27
N ASN A 56 -6.97 20.91 6.33
CA ASN A 56 -6.81 21.17 4.90
C ASN A 56 -5.97 20.12 4.15
N THR A 57 -5.80 18.93 4.71
CA THR A 57 -5.05 17.85 4.06
C THR A 57 -5.96 16.70 3.60
N TYR A 58 -5.40 15.79 2.80
CA TYR A 58 -6.04 14.58 2.32
C TYR A 58 -5.32 13.35 2.87
N SER A 59 -6.03 12.22 2.92
CA SER A 59 -5.46 10.92 3.19
C SER A 59 -5.88 9.93 2.11
N LEU A 60 -5.01 8.96 1.83
CA LEU A 60 -5.20 7.96 0.77
C LEU A 60 -4.84 6.60 1.34
N SER A 61 -5.75 5.65 1.22
CA SER A 61 -5.48 4.24 1.43
C SER A 61 -5.43 3.52 0.09
N SER A 62 -4.40 2.72 -0.12
CA SER A 62 -4.30 1.78 -1.23
C SER A 62 -4.30 0.37 -0.66
N THR A 63 -5.15 -0.50 -1.18
CA THR A 63 -5.27 -1.90 -0.74
C THR A 63 -4.87 -2.80 -1.89
N LEU A 64 -3.82 -3.59 -1.71
CA LEU A 64 -3.41 -4.66 -2.61
C LEU A 64 -4.07 -5.96 -2.15
N THR A 65 -4.84 -6.59 -3.03
CA THR A 65 -5.53 -7.85 -2.76
C THR A 65 -4.85 -8.99 -3.50
N LEU A 66 -4.43 -10.03 -2.78
CA LEU A 66 -3.76 -11.20 -3.35
C LEU A 66 -4.41 -12.47 -2.83
N SER A 67 -4.22 -13.58 -3.55
CA SER A 67 -4.52 -14.90 -2.98
C SER A 67 -3.50 -15.25 -1.88
N SER A 68 -3.90 -16.04 -0.88
CA SER A 68 -2.95 -16.53 0.14
C SER A 68 -1.77 -17.28 -0.48
N THR A 69 -2.00 -18.01 -1.58
CA THR A 69 -0.94 -18.74 -2.29
C THR A 69 0.10 -17.80 -2.88
N GLU A 70 -0.35 -16.78 -3.61
CA GLU A 70 0.51 -15.75 -4.19
C GLU A 70 1.24 -14.96 -3.10
N TYR A 71 0.56 -14.65 -2.00
CA TYR A 71 1.16 -13.96 -0.87
C TYR A 71 2.30 -14.80 -0.24
N GLN A 72 2.11 -16.11 -0.14
CA GLN A 72 3.11 -17.00 0.44
C GLN A 72 4.35 -17.20 -0.44
N GLN A 73 4.22 -17.03 -1.75
CA GLN A 73 5.30 -17.21 -2.73
C GLN A 73 6.35 -16.10 -2.69
N HIS A 74 5.96 -14.88 -2.31
CA HIS A 74 6.83 -13.70 -2.34
C HIS A 74 7.25 -13.25 -0.95
N LYS A 75 8.34 -12.49 -0.85
CA LYS A 75 8.93 -12.10 0.44
C LYS A 75 8.73 -10.62 0.74
N VAL A 76 8.88 -9.76 -0.26
CA VAL A 76 8.92 -8.31 -0.08
C VAL A 76 7.68 -7.69 -0.70
N TYR A 77 6.95 -6.92 0.10
CA TYR A 77 5.81 -6.13 -0.35
C TYR A 77 6.13 -4.66 -0.16
N ALA A 78 5.99 -3.87 -1.21
CA ALA A 78 6.30 -2.46 -1.19
C ALA A 78 5.20 -1.62 -1.84
N CYS A 79 4.88 -0.48 -1.24
CA CYS A 79 4.14 0.60 -1.87
C CYS A 79 5.07 1.78 -2.17
N GLU A 80 5.08 2.20 -3.42
CA GLU A 80 5.80 3.36 -3.93
C GLU A 80 4.81 4.51 -4.15
N VAL A 81 5.03 5.61 -3.43
CA VAL A 81 4.16 6.78 -3.43
C VAL A 81 4.77 7.87 -4.28
N THR A 82 3.99 8.43 -5.20
CA THR A 82 4.35 9.62 -5.97
C THR A 82 3.40 10.76 -5.60
N HIS A 83 3.96 11.92 -5.23
CA HIS A 83 3.21 13.11 -4.84
C HIS A 83 4.07 14.36 -5.11
N GLN A 84 3.44 15.49 -5.46
CA GLN A 84 4.15 16.73 -5.80
C GLN A 84 5.02 17.28 -4.66
N GLY A 85 4.63 17.03 -3.40
CA GLY A 85 5.40 17.44 -2.22
C GLY A 85 6.65 16.60 -1.96
N LEU A 86 6.86 15.52 -2.73
CA LEU A 86 8.03 14.65 -2.63
C LEU A 86 9.00 14.95 -3.78
N SER A 87 10.28 15.14 -3.46
CA SER A 87 11.33 15.33 -4.48
C SER A 87 11.64 14.06 -5.29
N SER A 88 11.30 12.89 -4.74
CA SER A 88 11.43 11.58 -5.36
C SER A 88 10.34 10.63 -4.83
N PRO A 89 10.01 9.55 -5.56
CA PRO A 89 9.05 8.56 -5.06
C PRO A 89 9.45 8.00 -3.69
N LEU A 90 8.48 7.91 -2.77
CA LEU A 90 8.70 7.38 -1.43
C LEU A 90 8.24 5.92 -1.37
N THR A 91 9.16 5.01 -1.12
CA THR A 91 8.86 3.58 -1.00
C THR A 91 8.81 3.15 0.46
N LYS A 92 7.76 2.41 0.82
CA LYS A 92 7.66 1.68 2.10
C LYS A 92 7.44 0.21 1.83
N SER A 93 8.14 -0.63 2.57
CA SER A 93 8.09 -2.08 2.41
C SER A 93 8.14 -2.80 3.75
N PHE A 94 7.73 -4.08 3.73
CA PHE A 94 8.00 -5.04 4.79
C PHE A 94 8.41 -6.38 4.17
N ASN A 95 9.12 -7.20 4.94
CA ASN A 95 9.41 -8.59 4.59
C ASN A 95 8.42 -9.51 5.30
N LYS A 96 7.85 -10.46 4.56
CA LYS A 96 7.03 -11.53 5.11
C LYS A 96 7.87 -12.43 6.02
N GLY A 97 7.60 -12.37 7.32
CA GLY A 97 8.28 -13.17 8.35
C GLY A 97 9.22 -12.37 9.26
N ASP A 98 9.45 -11.09 8.96
CA ASP A 98 10.17 -10.19 9.87
C ASP A 98 9.15 -9.59 10.86
N CYS A 99 9.10 -10.16 12.06
CA CYS A 99 8.50 -9.59 13.27
C CYS A 99 9.58 -9.53 14.37
#